data_AF-T1KBZ7-F1
#
_entry.id   AF-T1KBZ7-F1
#
_cell.length_a   1.000
_cell.length_b   1.000
_cell.length_c   1.000
_cell.angle_alpha   90.00
_cell.angle_beta   90.00
_cell.angle_gamma   90.00
#
_symmetry.space_group_name_H-M   'P 1'
#
loop_
_entity.id
_entity.type
_entity.pdbx_description
1 polymer ?
#
loop_
_entity_poly.entity_id
_entity_poly.type
_entity_poly.pdbx_seq_one_letter_code
_entity_poly.pdbx_strand_id
1 'polypeptide(L)'
;MVASYYLNVGHVKDFVRGQNFPLNDCDNRRILIWNELSIMPSAYDTVKMLTEGDPFPASVKHRNDATILKTAIIFTANNNKLCDSLKQIDGCPHPLSYYK
;
A
#
# COMPACT_ATOMS: atom_id res chain seq x y z
N MET A 1 -15.47 -0.99 -14.09
CA MET A 1 -14.24 -1.24 -14.88
C MET A 1 -13.80 -0.03 -15.74
N VAL A 2 -14.70 0.87 -16.14
CA VAL A 2 -14.33 2.12 -16.85
C VAL A 2 -13.71 3.19 -15.92
N ALA A 3 -14.24 3.39 -14.72
CA ALA A 3 -13.70 4.37 -13.77
C ALA A 3 -12.25 4.08 -13.35
N SER A 4 -11.88 2.80 -13.17
CA SER A 4 -10.51 2.39 -12.82
C SER A 4 -9.49 2.72 -13.91
N TYR A 5 -9.91 2.69 -15.18
CA TYR A 5 -9.06 3.07 -16.32
C TYR A 5 -8.81 4.59 -16.35
N TYR A 6 -9.84 5.40 -16.12
CA TYR A 6 -9.70 6.86 -16.07
C TYR A 6 -8.96 7.36 -14.83
N LEU A 7 -9.03 6.62 -13.71
CA LEU A 7 -8.38 7.01 -12.45
C LEU A 7 -6.90 6.57 -12.36
N ASN A 8 -6.41 5.75 -13.28
CA ASN A 8 -5.05 5.19 -13.26
C ASN A 8 -4.69 4.59 -11.89
N VAL A 9 -5.47 3.58 -11.50
CA VAL A 9 -5.36 2.93 -10.19
C VAL A 9 -4.37 1.76 -10.26
N GLY A 10 -3.47 1.67 -9.29
CA GLY A 10 -2.62 0.50 -9.04
C GLY A 10 -3.14 -0.35 -7.90
N HIS A 11 -2.85 -1.64 -7.96
CA HIS A 11 -3.19 -2.56 -6.87
C HIS A 11 -1.94 -2.98 -6.09
N VAL A 12 -2.00 -2.79 -4.78
CA VAL A 12 -1.00 -3.30 -3.84
C VAL A 12 -1.39 -4.72 -3.46
N LYS A 13 -0.43 -5.64 -3.56
CA LYS A 13 -0.59 -7.01 -3.05
C LYS A 13 -0.05 -7.13 -1.63
N ASP A 14 -0.49 -8.18 -0.97
CA ASP A 14 -0.08 -8.47 0.40
C ASP A 14 1.40 -8.77 0.56
N PHE A 15 1.95 -8.29 1.66
CA PHE A 15 3.35 -8.49 2.05
C PHE A 15 3.44 -9.76 2.88
N VAL A 16 3.20 -10.92 2.26
CA VAL A 16 3.27 -12.24 2.88
C VAL A 16 4.47 -13.05 2.38
N ARG A 17 4.86 -14.07 3.14
CA ARG A 17 5.98 -14.97 2.77
C ARG A 17 5.68 -15.66 1.44
N GLY A 18 6.56 -15.47 0.46
CA GLY A 18 6.41 -15.99 -0.91
C GLY A 18 5.93 -14.96 -1.94
N GLN A 19 5.52 -13.76 -1.51
CA GLN A 19 5.30 -12.63 -2.40
C GLN A 19 6.58 -11.78 -2.51
N ASN A 20 7.29 -11.96 -3.62
CA ASN A 20 8.56 -11.24 -3.84
C ASN A 20 8.37 -9.84 -4.44
N PHE A 21 7.21 -9.53 -5.03
CA PHE A 21 6.97 -8.28 -5.75
C PHE A 21 5.55 -7.75 -5.47
N PRO A 22 5.27 -7.28 -4.24
CA PRO A 22 3.93 -6.82 -3.85
C PRO A 22 3.51 -5.51 -4.54
N LEU A 23 4.48 -4.74 -5.03
CA LEU A 23 4.30 -3.40 -5.58
C LEU A 23 4.42 -3.33 -7.12
N ASN A 24 4.37 -4.48 -7.78
CA ASN A 24 4.61 -4.60 -9.22
C ASN A 24 3.67 -3.75 -10.11
N ASP A 25 2.48 -3.42 -9.61
CA ASP A 25 1.46 -2.62 -10.34
C ASP A 25 1.33 -1.19 -9.81
N CYS A 26 2.25 -0.76 -8.93
CA CYS A 26 2.21 0.57 -8.29
C CYS A 26 3.02 1.65 -9.04
N ASP A 27 3.79 1.26 -10.06
CA ASP A 27 4.59 2.17 -10.87
C ASP A 27 3.71 3.10 -11.74
N ASN A 28 3.99 4.40 -11.69
CA ASN A 28 3.30 5.44 -12.44
C ASN A 28 1.76 5.43 -12.28
N ARG A 29 1.29 5.17 -11.06
CA ARG A 29 -0.14 5.17 -10.69
C ARG A 29 -0.51 6.44 -9.94
N ARG A 30 -1.77 6.87 -10.07
CA ARG A 30 -2.28 8.07 -9.39
C ARG A 30 -2.90 7.74 -8.02
N ILE A 31 -3.48 6.55 -7.91
CA ILE A 31 -4.12 6.04 -6.70
C ILE A 31 -3.69 4.60 -6.54
N LEU A 32 -3.35 4.19 -5.32
CA LEU A 32 -3.11 2.79 -4.98
C LEU A 32 -4.27 2.27 -4.16
N ILE A 33 -4.77 1.10 -4.50
CA ILE A 33 -5.77 0.38 -3.72
C ILE A 33 -5.11 -0.85 -3.12
N TRP A 34 -5.21 -0.96 -1.80
CA TRP A 34 -4.83 -2.16 -1.09
C TRP A 34 -6.09 -2.82 -0.55
N ASN A 35 -6.38 -4.02 -1.07
CA ASN A 35 -7.49 -4.83 -0.65
C ASN A 35 -7.03 -5.85 0.39
N GLU A 36 -7.69 -5.84 1.55
CA GLU A 36 -7.43 -6.73 2.68
C GLU A 36 -5.98 -6.73 3.17
N LEU A 37 -5.66 -5.75 4.03
CA LEU A 37 -4.32 -5.57 4.57
C LEU A 37 -3.74 -6.83 5.23
N SER A 38 -2.68 -7.40 4.63
CA SER A 38 -1.85 -8.41 5.27
C SER A 38 -0.37 -8.03 5.14
N ILE A 39 0.28 -7.83 6.28
CA ILE A 39 1.63 -7.30 6.38
C ILE A 39 2.45 -8.18 7.30
N MET A 40 3.60 -8.64 6.81
CA MET A 40 4.59 -9.32 7.62
C MET A 40 5.50 -8.29 8.32
N PRO A 41 5.98 -8.55 9.54
CA PRO A 41 6.77 -7.57 10.30
C PRO A 41 8.03 -7.06 9.59
N SER A 42 8.62 -7.87 8.71
CA SER A 42 9.79 -7.49 7.91
C SER A 42 9.50 -6.43 6.85
N ALA A 43 8.22 -6.18 6.53
CA ALA A 43 7.79 -5.23 5.52
C ALA A 43 7.26 -3.91 6.11
N TYR A 44 7.27 -3.74 7.44
CA TYR A 44 6.73 -2.54 8.09
C TYR A 44 7.45 -1.27 7.66
N ASP A 45 8.77 -1.29 7.50
CA ASP A 45 9.51 -0.11 7.03
C ASP A 45 9.09 0.30 5.62
N THR A 46 8.91 -0.66 4.72
CA THR A 46 8.45 -0.40 3.35
C THR A 46 7.02 0.13 3.32
N VAL A 47 6.13 -0.46 4.12
CA VAL A 47 4.74 0.01 4.22
C VAL A 47 4.69 1.40 4.83
N LYS A 48 5.54 1.68 5.81
CA LYS A 48 5.64 3.01 6.43
C LYS A 48 6.07 4.07 5.42
N MET A 49 7.13 3.84 4.66
CA MET A 49 7.55 4.76 3.58
C MET A 49 6.43 4.96 2.55
N LEU A 50 5.75 3.87 2.20
CA LEU A 50 4.61 3.88 1.28
C LEU A 50 3.42 4.70 1.84
N THR A 51 3.12 4.63 3.14
CA THR A 51 2.06 5.42 3.79
C THR A 51 2.43 6.86 4.08
N GLU A 52 3.69 7.14 4.40
CA GLU A 52 4.23 8.49 4.55
C GLU A 52 4.23 9.23 3.20
N GLY A 53 4.24 8.47 2.10
CA GLY A 53 4.26 8.99 0.74
C GLY A 53 5.64 9.52 0.34
N ASP A 54 6.70 8.96 0.93
CA ASP A 54 8.07 9.25 0.54
C ASP A 54 8.43 8.44 -0.73
N PRO A 55 9.18 9.01 -1.70
CA PRO A 55 9.56 8.26 -2.88
C PRO A 55 10.53 7.13 -2.53
N PHE A 56 10.18 5.88 -2.87
CA PHE A 56 11.04 4.74 -2.60
C PHE A 56 11.16 3.80 -3.81
N PRO A 57 12.29 3.10 -3.96
CA PRO A 57 12.46 2.11 -5.01
C PRO A 57 11.70 0.83 -4.66
N ALA A 58 10.90 0.34 -5.61
CA ALA A 58 10.17 -0.91 -5.51
C ALA A 58 10.61 -1.86 -6.62
N SER A 59 10.85 -3.11 -6.26
CA SER A 59 11.19 -4.13 -7.25
C SER A 59 9.98 -4.53 -8.07
N VAL A 60 10.15 -4.56 -9.38
CA VAL A 60 9.13 -4.89 -10.39
C VAL A 60 9.66 -6.05 -11.22
N LYS A 61 8.79 -7.00 -11.58
CA LYS A 61 9.19 -8.14 -12.40
C LYS A 61 9.55 -7.68 -13.81
N HIS A 62 10.59 -8.30 -14.38
CA HIS A 62 11.00 -8.12 -15.78
C HIS A 62 11.38 -6.67 -16.17
N ARG A 63 11.67 -5.81 -15.19
CA ARG A 63 12.15 -4.44 -15.38
C ARG A 63 13.16 -4.12 -14.25
N ASN A 64 13.96 -3.06 -14.44
CA ASN A 64 14.70 -2.45 -13.33
C ASN A 64 13.73 -1.94 -12.25
N ASP A 65 14.26 -1.76 -11.04
CA ASP A 65 13.50 -1.19 -9.92
C ASP A 65 12.80 0.11 -10.35
N ALA A 66 11.51 0.21 -10.00
CA ALA A 66 10.69 1.36 -10.30
C ALA A 66 10.59 2.25 -9.06
N THR A 67 10.74 3.56 -9.23
CA THR A 67 10.55 4.50 -8.12
C THR A 67 9.06 4.81 -7.98
N ILE A 68 8.48 4.40 -6.86
CA ILE A 68 7.11 4.78 -6.52
C ILE A 68 7.16 6.20 -6.00
N LEU A 69 6.53 7.12 -6.72
CA LEU A 69 6.37 8.51 -6.31
C LEU A 69 5.29 8.61 -5.23
N LYS A 70 5.21 9.77 -4.59
CA LYS A 70 4.16 10.10 -3.63
C LYS A 70 2.77 9.88 -4.24
N THR A 71 2.11 8.80 -3.82
CA THR A 71 0.83 8.36 -4.39
C THR A 71 -0.17 8.13 -3.25
N ALA A 72 -1.41 8.57 -3.44
CA ALA A 72 -2.45 8.37 -2.44
C ALA A 72 -2.84 6.88 -2.35
N ILE A 73 -2.97 6.37 -1.11
CA ILE A 73 -3.29 4.97 -0.84
C ILE A 73 -4.65 4.87 -0.18
N ILE A 74 -5.49 4.01 -0.73
CA ILE A 74 -6.79 3.68 -0.20
C ILE A 74 -6.71 2.26 0.35
N PHE A 75 -6.88 2.15 1.66
CA PHE A 75 -6.98 0.88 2.35
C PHE A 75 -8.44 0.44 2.40
N THR A 76 -8.68 -0.79 1.96
CA THR A 76 -9.99 -1.43 2.05
C THR A 76 -9.86 -2.71 2.86
N ALA A 77 -10.69 -2.87 3.89
CA ALA A 77 -10.68 -4.04 4.74
C ALA A 77 -12.11 -4.38 5.18
N ASN A 78 -12.43 -5.66 5.17
CA ASN A 78 -13.75 -6.15 5.55
C ASN A 78 -13.99 -6.16 7.07
N ASN A 79 -12.94 -6.02 7.89
CA ASN A 79 -13.00 -6.12 9.36
C ASN A 79 -12.05 -5.09 10.01
N ASN A 80 -12.21 -4.82 11.31
CA ASN A 80 -11.38 -3.91 12.14
C ASN A 80 -9.86 -4.20 12.13
N LYS A 81 -9.41 -5.26 11.44
CA LYS A 81 -8.01 -5.65 11.26
C LYS A 81 -7.12 -4.51 10.74
N LEU A 82 -7.69 -3.60 9.95
CA LEU A 82 -7.00 -2.42 9.44
C LEU A 82 -6.45 -1.55 10.57
N CYS A 83 -7.22 -1.35 11.63
CA CYS A 83 -6.80 -0.54 12.77
C CYS A 83 -5.66 -1.21 13.54
N ASP A 84 -5.68 -2.55 13.68
CA ASP A 84 -4.66 -3.28 14.44
C ASP A 84 -3.34 -3.48 13.68
N SER A 85 -3.40 -3.57 12.35
CA SER A 85 -2.21 -3.60 11.50
C SER A 85 -1.56 -2.23 11.33
N LEU A 86 -2.35 -1.14 11.24
CA LEU A 86 -1.81 0.22 11.19
C LEU A 86 -1.22 0.67 12.55
N LYS A 87 -1.83 0.26 13.68
CA LYS A 87 -1.25 0.48 15.02
C LYS A 87 0.14 -0.15 15.21
N GLN A 88 0.47 -1.20 14.46
CA GLN A 88 1.78 -1.85 14.54
C GLN A 88 2.86 -1.12 13.74
N ILE A 89 2.45 -0.30 12.77
CA ILE A 89 3.35 0.45 11.89
C ILE A 89 3.75 1.79 12.55
N ASP A 90 2.87 2.32 13.41
CA ASP A 90 2.96 3.68 13.91
C ASP A 90 2.73 3.77 15.43
N GLY A 91 3.75 4.25 16.15
CA GLY A 91 3.56 5.10 17.32
C GLY A 91 2.99 6.49 16.97
N CYS A 92 2.13 6.59 15.96
CA CYS A 92 1.52 7.83 15.45
C CYS A 92 -0.01 7.83 15.65
N PRO A 93 -0.59 9.04 15.82
CA PRO A 93 -1.87 9.24 16.48
C PRO A 93 -3.03 8.73 15.63
N HIS A 94 -4.10 8.38 16.33
CA HIS A 94 -5.32 7.74 15.85
C HIS A 94 -5.69 8.03 14.39
N PRO A 95 -6.06 7.01 13.59
CA PRO A 95 -6.77 7.25 12.36
C PRO A 95 -8.01 8.06 12.72
N LEU A 96 -8.14 9.24 12.11
CA LEU A 96 -9.32 10.09 12.23
C LEU A 96 -10.57 9.19 12.12
N SER A 97 -11.29 9.14 13.23
CA SER A 97 -12.61 8.53 13.36
C SER A 97 -13.54 9.17 12.34
N TYR A 98 -13.60 8.63 11.14
CA TYR A 98 -14.71 8.88 10.24
C TYR A 98 -15.77 7.83 10.51
N TYR A 99 -16.95 8.33 10.90
CA TYR A 99 -18.16 7.66 11.36
C TYR A 99 -18.22 7.29 12.85
N LYS A 100 -18.58 8.29 13.65
CA LYS A 100 -19.69 8.16 14.61
C LYS A 100 -20.54 9.42 14.59
#